data_AF-A0A2U3KHX4-F1
#
_entry.id   AF-A0A2U3KHX4-F1
#
_cell.length_a   1.000
_cell.length_b   1.000
_cell.length_c   1.000
_cell.angle_alpha   90.00
_cell.angle_beta   90.00
_cell.angle_gamma   90.00
#
_symmetry.space_group_name_H-M   'P 1'
#
loop_
_entity.id
_entity.type
_entity.pdbx_description
1 polymer ?
#
loop_
_entity_poly.entity_id
_entity_poly.type
_entity_poly.pdbx_seq_one_letter_code
_entity_poly.pdbx_strand_id
1 'polypeptide(L)' 'MDLIMKRIRIIGSQQNGPEYLYEALDFVAQGKVKTIVETYPLAEAPKAYLRVVEGKVRFRAVLTM' A
#
# COMPACT_ATOMS: atom_id res chain seq x y z
N MET A 1 -26.92 -10.83 10.91
CA MET A 1 -26.88 -11.82 12.01
C MET A 1 -25.50 -12.48 12.15
N ASP A 2 -24.74 -12.59 11.07
CA ASP A 2 -23.42 -13.25 11.02
C ASP A 2 -22.38 -12.71 12.00
N LEU A 3 -22.30 -11.40 12.22
CA LEU A 3 -21.34 -10.83 13.18
C LEU A 3 -21.47 -11.45 14.58
N ILE A 4 -22.71 -11.71 15.00
CA ILE A 4 -23.05 -12.27 16.32
C ILE A 4 -22.97 -13.81 16.26
N MET A 5 -23.68 -14.44 15.32
CA MET A 5 -23.80 -15.90 15.25
C MET A 5 -22.47 -16.60 14.91
N LYS A 6 -21.60 -15.95 14.13
CA LYS A 6 -20.27 -16.45 13.76
C LYS A 6 -19.16 -15.81 14.59
N ARG A 7 -19.49 -14.93 15.55
CA ARG A 7 -18.54 -14.23 16.43
C ARG A 7 -17.42 -13.51 15.66
N ILE A 8 -17.77 -12.86 14.55
CA ILE A 8 -16.80 -12.11 13.74
C ILE A 8 -16.35 -10.87 14.52
N ARG A 9 -15.04 -10.62 14.57
CA ARG A 9 -14.47 -9.42 15.18
C ARG A 9 -14.13 -8.40 14.11
N ILE A 10 -14.55 -7.16 14.32
CA ILE A 10 -14.10 -6.01 13.54
C ILE A 10 -13.01 -5.33 14.37
N ILE A 11 -11.78 -5.33 13.88
CA ILE A 11 -10.62 -4.75 14.55
C ILE A 11 -10.07 -3.65 13.65
N GLY A 12 -9.99 -2.42 14.16
CA GLY A 12 -9.30 -1.33 13.49
C GLY A 12 -7.78 -1.54 13.58
N SER A 13 -7.08 -1.29 12.49
CA SER A 13 -5.61 -1.33 12.43
C SER A 13 -5.12 -0.14 11.62
N GLN A 14 -4.19 0.62 12.20
CA GLN A 14 -3.51 1.74 11.55
C GLN A 14 -2.07 1.33 11.21
N GLN A 15 -1.23 2.32 10.87
CA GLN A 15 0.20 2.09 10.74
C GLN A 15 0.79 1.66 12.08
N ASN A 16 1.69 0.68 12.03
CA ASN A 16 2.41 0.15 13.19
C ASN A 16 3.65 1.00 13.53
N GLY A 17 4.33 0.64 14.63
CA GLY A 17 5.62 1.20 14.99
C GLY A 17 6.76 0.84 14.01
N PRO A 18 7.88 1.59 14.05
CA PRO A 18 9.04 1.37 13.16
C PRO A 18 9.62 -0.05 13.22
N GLU A 19 9.52 -0.74 14.34
CA GLU A 19 9.99 -2.13 14.51
C GLU A 19 9.35 -3.09 13.49
N TYR A 20 8.07 -2.89 13.17
CA TYR A 20 7.36 -3.68 12.16
C TYR A 20 7.72 -3.27 10.73
N LEU A 21 8.18 -2.03 10.52
CA LEU A 21 8.69 -1.60 9.22
C LEU A 21 9.98 -2.36 8.87
N TYR A 22 10.88 -2.55 9.85
CA TYR A 22 12.11 -3.32 9.62
C TYR A 22 11.81 -4.76 9.20
N GLU A 23 10.86 -5.42 9.87
CA GLU A 23 10.40 -6.76 9.49
C GLU A 23 9.84 -6.78 8.06
N ALA A 24 8.96 -5.82 7.73
CA ALA A 24 8.37 -5.74 6.40
C ALA A 24 9.43 -5.51 5.31
N LEU A 25 10.43 -4.67 5.57
CA LEU A 25 11.54 -4.42 4.66
C LEU A 25 12.44 -5.65 4.50
N ASP A 26 12.67 -6.42 5.56
CA ASP A 26 13.42 -7.68 5.51
C ASP A 26 12.71 -8.71 4.61
N PHE A 27 11.38 -8.83 4.68
CA PHE A 27 10.63 -9.70 3.75
C PHE A 27 10.75 -9.27 2.29
N VAL A 28 10.77 -7.96 2.02
CA VAL A 28 10.99 -7.44 0.67
C VAL A 28 12.42 -7.74 0.20
N ALA A 29 13.42 -7.52 1.05
CA ALA A 29 14.83 -7.80 0.74
C ALA A 29 15.07 -9.30 0.45
N GLN A 30 14.39 -10.19 1.17
CA GLN A 30 14.41 -11.64 0.93
C GLN A 30 13.62 -12.06 -0.31
N GLY A 31 12.97 -11.14 -1.02
CA GLY A 31 12.18 -11.41 -2.22
C GLY A 31 10.85 -12.13 -1.95
N LYS A 32 10.44 -12.27 -0.68
CA LYS A 32 9.17 -12.88 -0.27
C LYS A 32 7.97 -12.00 -0.63
N VAL A 33 8.19 -10.69 -0.75
CA VAL A 33 7.19 -9.71 -1.15
C VAL A 33 7.74 -8.86 -2.29
N LYS A 34 6.93 -8.63 -3.33
CA LYS A 34 7.25 -7.73 -4.45
C LYS A 34 6.13 -6.72 -4.65
N THR A 35 6.49 -5.46 -4.81
CA THR A 35 5.54 -4.39 -5.11
C THR A 35 5.34 -4.24 -6.61
N ILE A 36 4.10 -3.97 -7.03
CA ILE A 36 3.80 -3.56 -8.40
C ILE A 36 3.59 -2.05 -8.37
N VAL A 37 4.47 -1.32 -9.06
CA VAL A 37 4.49 0.14 -9.03
C VAL A 37 4.53 0.72 -10.43
N GLU A 38 3.87 1.86 -10.61
CA GLU A 38 4.05 2.78 -11.73
C GLU A 38 4.90 3.96 -11.24
N THR A 39 6.03 4.20 -11.89
CA THR A 39 6.93 5.31 -11.52
C THR A 39 6.65 6.55 -12.37
N TYR A 40 6.66 7.71 -11.73
CA TYR A 40 6.45 9.01 -12.37
C TYR A 40 7.54 9.98 -11.93
N PRO A 41 8.14 10.77 -12.83
CA PRO A 41 8.98 11.89 -12.42
C PRO A 41 8.21 12.84 -11.50
N LEU A 42 8.88 13.45 -10.53
CA LEU A 42 8.26 14.40 -9.60
C LEU A 42 7.55 15.54 -10.33
N ALA A 43 8.08 15.98 -11.47
CA ALA A 43 7.46 16.99 -12.34
C ALA A 43 6.07 16.59 -12.86
N GLU A 44 5.77 15.28 -12.93
CA GLU A 44 4.48 14.74 -13.34
C GLU A 44 3.53 14.44 -12.16
N ALA A 45 3.84 14.88 -10.94
CA ALA A 45 2.99 14.61 -9.77
C ALA A 45 1.50 14.94 -9.97
N PRO A 46 1.09 16.06 -10.62
CA PRO A 46 -0.32 16.32 -10.90
C PRO A 46 -0.99 15.25 -11.76
N LYS A 47 -0.29 14.75 -12.79
CA LYS A 47 -0.77 13.67 -13.67
C LYS A 47 -0.87 12.35 -12.93
N ALA A 48 0.14 12.01 -12.12
CA ALA A 48 0.14 10.81 -11.30
C ALA A 48 -1.07 10.81 -10.34
N TYR A 49 -1.32 11.95 -9.68
CA TYR A 49 -2.48 12.14 -8.80
C TYR A 49 -3.80 11.92 -9.52
N LEU A 50 -4.01 12.56 -10.68
CA LEU A 50 -5.23 12.39 -11.48
C LEU A 50 -5.49 10.92 -11.85
N ARG A 51 -4.45 10.20 -12.26
CA ARG A 51 -4.58 8.78 -12.58
C ARG A 51 -4.94 7.92 -11.37
N VAL A 52 -4.44 8.24 -10.18
CA VAL A 52 -4.79 7.53 -8.94
C VAL A 52 -6.26 7.73 -8.60
N VAL A 53 -6.75 8.98 -8.60
CA VAL A 53 -8.15 9.27 -8.24
C VAL A 53 -9.14 8.71 -9.27
N GLU A 54 -8.74 8.62 -10.53
CA GLU A 54 -9.51 7.99 -11.61
C GLU A 54 -9.45 6.45 -11.58
N GLY A 55 -8.68 5.84 -10.68
CA GLY A 55 -8.51 4.38 -10.62
C GLY A 55 -7.74 3.79 -11.80
N LYS A 56 -6.98 4.60 -12.54
CA LYS A 56 -6.23 4.20 -13.75
C LYS A 56 -4.82 3.70 -13.46
N VAL A 57 -4.36 3.77 -12.22
CA VAL A 57 -3.07 3.23 -11.77
C VAL A 57 -3.22 1.78 -11.38
N ARG A 58 -2.30 0.94 -11.84
CA ARG A 58 -2.15 -0.43 -11.39
C ARG A 58 -1.46 -0.47 -10.02
N PHE A 59 -2.26 -0.60 -8.98
CA PHE A 59 -1.87 -0.64 -7.55
C PHE A 59 -1.29 0.67 -7.00
N ARG A 60 0.01 0.95 -7.22
CA ARG A 60 0.70 2.07 -6.55
C ARG A 60 1.45 2.96 -7.54
N ALA A 61 1.24 4.28 -7.44
CA ALA A 61 2.07 5.27 -8.09
C ALA A 61 3.21 5.70 -7.14
N VAL A 62 4.44 5.78 -7.66
CA VAL A 62 5.63 6.22 -6.92
C VAL A 62 6.26 7.38 -7.67
N LEU A 63 6.53 8.47 -6.95
CA LEU A 63 7.25 9.62 -7.51
C LEU A 63 8.76 9.37 -7.42
N THR A 64 9.47 9.67 -8.50
CA THR A 64 10.92 9.60 -8.59
C THR A 64 11.51 11.00 -8.74
N MET A 65 12.66 11.22 -8.12
CA MET A 65 13.42 12.47 -8.20
C MET A 65 13.99 12.70 -9.60
#